data_AF-A0AA39HCX1-F1
#
_entry.id   AF-A0AA39HCX1-F1
#
_cell.length_a   1.000
_cell.length_b   1.000
_cell.length_c   1.000
_cell.angle_alpha   90.00
_cell.angle_beta   90.00
_cell.angle_gamma   90.00
#
_symmetry.space_group_name_H-M   'P 1'
#
loop_
_entity.id
_entity.type
_entity.pdbx_description
1 polymer ?
#
loop_
_entity_poly.entity_id
_entity_poly.type
_entity_poly.pdbx_seq_one_letter_code
_entity_poly.pdbx_strand_id
1 'polypeptide(L)'
;MRMPGLLALQNLRISVVRRAGSSSQTPRFSESTAYFGNDRMGASRGARRVTPGAAFKPDYYTSDEFKRKKLLSFLLSFGAFVAYFGWLRESSDLDEIMSTPPHILSANLERRMIREQIEEAQKKGKDTTLLQAQLEYVDVKEAALKTQFEKKNK
;
A
#
# COMPACT_ATOMS: atom_id res chain seq x y z
N MET A 1 10.83 41.09 -79.25
CA MET A 1 11.79 41.71 -78.30
C MET A 1 10.99 42.01 -77.02
N ARG A 2 11.01 41.21 -75.92
CA ARG A 2 12.04 41.06 -74.84
C ARG A 2 12.55 42.44 -74.37
N MET A 3 12.36 42.95 -73.15
CA MET A 3 12.28 42.36 -71.79
C MET A 3 11.51 43.30 -70.79
N PRO A 4 11.18 42.81 -69.57
CA PRO A 4 10.29 43.44 -68.58
C PRO A 4 11.03 44.30 -67.54
N GLY A 5 10.29 45.19 -66.87
CA GLY A 5 10.80 46.03 -65.77
C GLY A 5 10.00 45.88 -64.48
N LEU A 6 10.46 44.99 -63.62
CA LEU A 6 10.12 44.83 -62.21
C LEU A 6 10.34 46.14 -61.44
N LEU A 7 9.36 46.62 -60.67
CA LEU A 7 9.61 47.36 -59.42
C LEU A 7 8.46 47.11 -58.42
N ALA A 8 8.51 45.95 -57.76
CA ALA A 8 7.81 45.73 -56.50
C ALA A 8 8.57 46.49 -55.40
N LEU A 9 8.09 47.67 -55.01
CA LEU A 9 8.61 48.37 -53.85
C LEU A 9 8.02 47.76 -52.57
N GLN A 10 8.87 46.98 -51.91
CA GLN A 10 8.63 46.33 -50.64
C GLN A 10 8.53 47.38 -49.53
N ASN A 11 7.41 47.39 -48.82
CA ASN A 11 7.23 48.12 -47.57
C ASN A 11 8.05 47.44 -46.45
N LEU A 12 9.31 47.85 -46.29
CA LEU A 12 10.14 47.47 -45.14
C LEU A 12 9.71 48.31 -43.92
N ARG A 13 8.72 47.81 -43.18
CA ARG A 13 8.50 48.23 -41.78
C ARG A 13 9.66 47.68 -40.96
N ILE A 14 10.55 48.56 -40.51
CA ILE A 14 11.59 48.24 -39.55
C ILE A 14 10.90 47.95 -38.20
N SER A 15 10.57 46.70 -37.95
CA SER A 15 10.23 46.24 -36.61
C SER A 15 11.52 46.16 -35.80
N VAL A 16 11.72 47.12 -34.90
CA VAL A 16 12.75 47.05 -33.87
C VAL A 16 12.42 45.85 -32.97
N VAL A 17 13.03 44.71 -33.26
CA VAL A 17 13.01 43.54 -32.38
C VAL A 17 13.87 43.90 -31.18
N ARG A 18 13.25 44.36 -30.09
CA ARG A 18 13.90 44.34 -28.78
C ARG A 18 14.20 42.88 -28.46
N ARG A 19 15.47 42.48 -28.57
CA ARG A 19 15.96 41.20 -28.06
C ARG A 19 15.63 41.17 -26.58
N ALA A 20 14.61 40.43 -26.19
CA ALA A 20 14.31 40.17 -24.78
C ALA A 20 15.57 39.52 -24.20
N GLY A 21 16.28 40.25 -23.35
CA GLY A 21 17.39 39.70 -22.59
C GLY A 21 16.87 38.50 -21.81
N SER A 22 17.43 37.32 -22.05
CA SER A 22 17.16 36.14 -21.24
C SER A 22 17.74 36.41 -19.85
N SER A 23 16.91 36.97 -18.95
CA SER A 23 17.22 36.92 -17.53
C SER A 23 17.27 35.44 -17.16
N SER A 24 18.46 34.95 -16.84
CA SER A 24 18.68 33.67 -16.18
C SER A 24 18.10 33.75 -14.75
N GLN A 25 16.77 33.84 -14.64
CA GLN A 25 16.08 33.69 -13.39
C GLN A 25 16.02 32.19 -13.11
N THR A 26 16.67 31.78 -12.03
CA THR A 26 16.44 30.46 -11.47
C THR A 26 14.94 30.34 -11.17
N PRO A 27 14.28 29.26 -11.59
CA PRO A 27 12.83 29.11 -11.40
C PRO A 27 12.50 29.11 -9.91
N ARG A 28 11.36 29.71 -9.55
CA ARG A 28 10.87 29.68 -8.16
C ARG A 28 10.61 28.23 -7.75
N PHE A 29 10.76 27.91 -6.48
CA PHE A 29 10.54 26.53 -6.00
C PHE A 29 9.16 25.98 -6.38
N SER A 30 8.12 26.81 -6.32
CA SER A 30 6.75 26.50 -6.77
C SER A 30 6.64 26.12 -8.26
N GLU A 31 7.64 26.47 -9.04
CA GLU A 31 7.74 26.12 -10.45
C GLU A 31 8.65 24.91 -10.66
N SER A 32 9.50 24.55 -9.70
CA SER A 32 10.49 23.47 -9.82
C SER A 32 9.87 22.06 -10.00
N THR A 33 10.68 21.16 -10.57
CA THR A 33 10.34 19.73 -10.70
C THR A 33 10.12 19.05 -9.34
N ALA A 34 10.79 19.53 -8.29
CA ALA A 34 10.63 19.06 -6.92
C ALA A 34 9.25 19.38 -6.34
N TYR A 35 8.58 20.44 -6.83
CA TYR A 35 7.27 20.85 -6.32
C TYR A 35 6.10 20.07 -6.93
N PHE A 36 6.15 19.78 -8.23
CA PHE A 36 5.02 19.14 -8.93
C PHE A 36 5.04 17.60 -8.92
N GLY A 37 6.19 16.97 -8.66
CA GLY A 37 6.33 15.51 -8.73
C GLY A 37 6.25 14.97 -10.17
N ASN A 38 6.69 13.72 -10.36
CA ASN A 38 6.78 13.07 -11.68
C ASN A 38 5.39 12.91 -12.34
N ASP A 39 4.35 12.70 -11.52
CA ASP A 39 3.01 12.36 -11.97
C ASP A 39 2.29 13.53 -12.67
N ARG A 40 2.74 14.77 -12.44
CA ARG A 40 2.15 15.99 -13.01
C ARG A 40 2.93 16.54 -14.22
N MET A 41 4.01 15.88 -14.62
CA MET A 41 4.91 16.21 -15.74
C MET A 41 4.61 15.34 -16.99
N GLY A 42 3.34 15.06 -17.27
CA GLY A 42 2.94 14.23 -18.41
C GLY A 42 3.30 14.80 -19.79
N ALA A 43 3.29 13.95 -20.82
CA ALA A 43 3.73 14.21 -22.19
C ALA A 43 3.13 15.47 -22.84
N SER A 44 1.91 15.87 -22.47
CA SER A 44 1.22 17.04 -23.02
C SER A 44 1.51 18.37 -22.31
N ARG A 45 2.34 18.38 -21.26
CA ARG A 45 2.82 19.62 -20.59
C ARG A 45 4.26 19.97 -20.90
N GLY A 46 4.90 19.24 -21.83
CA GLY A 46 6.27 19.53 -22.29
C GLY A 46 6.49 20.92 -22.89
N ALA A 47 5.43 21.69 -23.16
CA ALA A 47 5.49 23.08 -23.60
C ALA A 47 5.41 24.11 -22.45
N ARG A 48 4.96 23.72 -21.25
CA ARG A 48 5.07 24.53 -20.02
C ARG A 48 6.20 23.99 -19.18
N ARG A 49 7.41 23.99 -19.75
CA ARG A 49 8.61 23.71 -18.98
C ARG A 49 8.90 24.86 -18.03
N VAL A 50 9.28 24.48 -16.83
CA VAL A 50 9.82 25.26 -15.70
C VAL A 50 11.06 26.11 -16.09
N THR A 51 11.65 25.83 -17.24
CA THR A 51 12.66 26.68 -17.88
C THR A 51 12.48 26.48 -19.38
N PRO A 52 12.34 27.54 -20.20
CA PRO A 52 12.29 27.38 -21.64
C PRO A 52 13.59 26.69 -22.10
N GLY A 53 13.47 25.43 -22.55
CA GLY A 53 14.58 24.64 -23.12
C GLY A 53 15.12 23.46 -22.28
N ALA A 54 14.84 23.35 -20.97
CA ALA A 54 15.46 22.29 -20.15
C ALA A 54 14.68 20.96 -20.22
N ALA A 55 15.29 19.90 -20.76
CA ALA A 55 14.71 18.56 -20.74
C ALA A 55 14.88 17.95 -19.36
N PHE A 56 13.79 17.43 -18.79
CA PHE A 56 13.83 16.70 -17.52
C PHE A 56 14.79 15.51 -17.66
N LYS A 57 15.83 15.48 -16.83
CA LYS A 57 16.75 14.34 -16.69
C LYS A 57 16.29 13.53 -15.49
N PRO A 58 15.79 12.29 -15.68
CA PRO A 58 15.38 11.47 -14.55
C PRO A 58 16.60 11.05 -13.73
N ASP A 59 16.53 11.25 -12.41
CA ASP A 59 17.48 10.69 -11.45
C ASP A 59 17.26 9.18 -11.29
N TYR A 60 18.28 8.45 -10.82
CA TYR A 60 18.25 7.00 -10.65
C TYR A 60 16.96 6.48 -9.97
N TYR A 61 16.54 7.12 -8.89
CA TYR A 61 15.34 6.76 -8.12
C TYR A 61 14.01 7.07 -8.81
N THR A 62 14.03 7.90 -9.86
CA THR A 62 12.85 8.29 -10.63
C THR A 62 12.68 7.47 -11.92
N SER A 63 13.71 6.70 -12.29
CA SER A 63 13.71 5.85 -13.47
C SER A 63 12.71 4.69 -13.35
N ASP A 64 12.10 4.31 -14.47
CA ASP A 64 11.16 3.20 -14.51
C ASP A 64 11.85 1.85 -14.27
N GLU A 65 13.15 1.74 -14.59
CA GLU A 65 13.96 0.57 -14.26
C GLU A 65 14.05 0.34 -12.74
N PHE A 66 14.25 1.41 -11.97
CA PHE A 66 14.29 1.33 -10.51
C PHE A 66 12.94 0.91 -9.94
N LYS A 67 11.84 1.48 -10.44
CA LYS A 67 10.48 1.09 -10.02
C LYS A 67 10.20 -0.38 -10.30
N ARG A 68 10.57 -0.88 -11.48
CA ARG A 68 10.40 -2.29 -11.85
C ARG A 68 11.22 -3.22 -10.96
N LYS A 69 12.49 -2.90 -10.71
CA LYS A 69 13.36 -3.68 -9.81
C LYS A 69 12.80 -3.71 -8.39
N LYS A 70 12.33 -2.56 -7.87
CA LYS A 70 11.72 -2.48 -6.54
C LYS A 70 10.46 -3.35 -6.42
N LEU A 71 9.57 -3.29 -7.42
CA LEU A 71 8.37 -4.13 -7.44
C LEU A 71 8.72 -5.62 -7.52
N LEU A 72 9.70 -5.98 -8.35
CA LEU A 72 10.13 -7.37 -8.52
C LEU A 72 10.79 -7.93 -7.26
N SER A 73 11.61 -7.13 -6.57
CA SER A 73 12.17 -7.49 -5.26
C SER A 73 11.09 -7.66 -4.18
N PHE A 74 10.08 -6.78 -4.16
CA PHE A 74 8.95 -6.91 -3.26
C PHE A 74 8.16 -8.19 -3.54
N LEU A 75 7.83 -8.46 -4.81
CA LEU A 75 7.10 -9.67 -5.20
C LEU A 75 7.89 -10.95 -4.91
N LEU A 76 9.20 -10.95 -5.10
CA LEU A 76 10.06 -12.08 -4.72
C LEU A 76 10.08 -12.31 -3.21
N SER A 77 10.22 -11.24 -2.42
CA SER A 77 10.20 -11.34 -0.95
C SER A 77 8.84 -11.82 -0.44
N PHE A 78 7.76 -11.25 -0.95
CA PHE A 78 6.40 -11.64 -0.59
C PHE A 78 6.07 -13.07 -1.06
N GLY A 79 6.50 -13.42 -2.28
CA GLY A 79 6.36 -14.77 -2.81
C GLY A 79 7.11 -15.81 -1.98
N ALA A 80 8.33 -15.51 -1.54
CA ALA A 80 9.09 -16.38 -0.65
C ALA A 80 8.39 -16.56 0.71
N PHE A 81 7.79 -15.50 1.26
CA PHE A 81 6.98 -15.57 2.47
C PHE A 81 5.77 -16.50 2.29
N VAL A 82 4.99 -16.32 1.21
CA VAL A 82 3.82 -17.16 0.93
C VAL A 82 4.25 -18.62 0.68
N ALA A 83 5.31 -18.85 -0.08
CA ALA A 83 5.82 -20.19 -0.36
C ALA A 83 6.31 -20.90 0.93
N TYR A 84 6.97 -20.17 1.83
CA TYR A 84 7.34 -20.70 3.13
C TYR A 84 6.11 -21.11 3.93
N PHE A 85 5.13 -20.23 4.11
CA PHE A 85 3.93 -20.53 4.91
C PHE A 85 2.99 -21.55 4.27
N GLY A 86 2.94 -21.61 2.93
CA GLY A 86 2.00 -22.46 2.20
C GLY A 86 2.54 -23.83 1.78
N TRP A 87 3.86 -23.98 1.61
CA TRP A 87 4.44 -25.24 1.10
C TRP A 87 5.58 -25.81 1.95
N LEU A 88 6.49 -24.96 2.44
CA LEU A 88 7.66 -25.43 3.18
C LEU A 88 7.43 -25.58 4.69
N ARG A 89 6.50 -24.79 5.24
CA ARG A 89 6.05 -24.91 6.61
C ARG A 89 5.17 -26.15 6.69
N GLU A 90 5.52 -27.05 7.58
CA GLU A 90 4.72 -28.21 8.00
C GLU A 90 3.26 -27.78 8.21
N SER A 91 2.28 -28.68 8.04
CA SER A 91 0.86 -28.41 8.27
C SER A 91 0.65 -28.01 9.74
N SER A 92 0.83 -26.72 10.01
CA SER A 92 1.22 -26.20 11.32
C SER A 92 0.01 -25.49 11.89
N ASP A 93 -0.58 -26.08 12.93
CA ASP A 93 -1.50 -25.62 13.97
C ASP A 93 -2.60 -24.61 13.61
N LEU A 94 -2.32 -23.58 12.81
CA LEU A 94 -3.29 -22.65 12.25
C LEU A 94 -4.28 -23.33 11.31
N ASP A 95 -3.85 -24.29 10.49
CA ASP A 95 -4.78 -25.03 9.63
C ASP A 95 -5.68 -25.94 10.47
N GLU A 96 -5.15 -26.52 11.56
CA GLU A 96 -5.95 -27.22 12.56
C GLU A 96 -6.94 -26.26 13.24
N ILE A 97 -6.51 -25.07 13.67
CA ILE A 97 -7.40 -24.05 14.26
C ILE A 97 -8.48 -23.58 13.27
N MET A 98 -8.15 -23.42 11.99
CA MET A 98 -9.06 -22.96 10.95
C MET A 98 -10.03 -24.06 10.50
N SER A 99 -9.64 -25.33 10.59
CA SER A 99 -10.51 -26.49 10.33
C SER A 99 -11.29 -26.96 11.56
N THR A 100 -10.87 -26.57 12.77
CA THR A 100 -11.56 -26.94 14.01
C THR A 100 -12.94 -26.27 14.07
N PRO A 101 -14.00 -27.00 14.45
CA PRO A 101 -15.32 -26.42 14.64
C PRO A 101 -15.30 -25.24 15.63
N PRO A 102 -16.01 -24.13 15.32
CA PRO A 102 -15.90 -22.89 16.08
C PRO A 102 -16.30 -23.04 17.56
N HIS A 103 -17.17 -24.01 17.89
CA HIS A 103 -17.61 -24.26 19.26
C HIS A 103 -16.50 -24.80 20.18
N ILE A 104 -15.53 -25.54 19.64
CA ILE A 104 -14.40 -26.11 20.40
C ILE A 104 -13.39 -24.99 20.69
N LEU A 105 -13.12 -24.14 19.70
CA LEU A 105 -12.17 -23.04 19.85
C LEU A 105 -12.67 -21.99 20.86
N SER A 106 -13.94 -21.58 20.76
CA SER A 106 -14.52 -20.62 21.70
C SER A 106 -14.56 -21.15 23.14
N ALA A 107 -14.93 -22.42 23.33
CA ALA A 107 -15.00 -23.03 24.65
C ALA A 107 -13.60 -23.17 25.29
N ASN A 108 -12.59 -23.52 24.51
CA ASN A 108 -11.21 -23.66 25.01
C ASN A 108 -10.60 -22.32 25.40
N LEU A 109 -10.88 -21.24 24.66
CA LEU A 109 -10.46 -19.89 25.05
C LEU A 109 -11.16 -19.42 26.33
N GLU A 110 -12.48 -19.61 26.43
CA GLU A 110 -13.24 -19.31 27.65
C GLU A 110 -12.70 -20.08 28.86
N ARG A 111 -12.41 -21.39 28.71
CA ARG A 111 -11.80 -22.22 29.76
C ARG A 111 -10.43 -21.71 30.21
N ARG A 112 -9.55 -21.34 29.27
CA ARG A 112 -8.21 -20.83 29.60
C ARG A 112 -8.28 -19.52 30.37
N MET A 113 -9.12 -18.59 29.90
CA MET A 113 -9.30 -17.29 30.56
C MET A 113 -9.85 -17.45 31.99
N ILE A 114 -10.86 -18.30 32.20
CA ILE A 114 -11.44 -18.52 33.54
C ILE A 114 -10.40 -19.19 34.46
N ARG A 115 -9.58 -20.13 33.96
CA ARG A 115 -8.50 -20.73 34.74
C ARG A 115 -7.45 -19.71 35.16
N GLU A 116 -7.02 -18.84 34.26
CA GLU A 116 -6.10 -17.75 34.58
C GLU A 116 -6.68 -16.81 35.65
N GLN A 117 -7.98 -16.48 35.55
CA GLN A 117 -8.66 -15.67 36.55
C GLN A 117 -8.77 -16.37 37.91
N ILE A 118 -8.98 -17.69 37.94
CA ILE A 118 -8.96 -18.50 39.16
C ILE A 118 -7.57 -18.48 39.78
N GLU A 119 -6.51 -18.72 39.00
CA GLU A 119 -5.14 -18.67 39.49
C GLU A 119 -4.78 -17.30 40.06
N GLU A 120 -5.18 -16.22 39.39
CA GLU A 120 -5.00 -14.87 39.89
C GLU A 120 -5.80 -14.60 41.17
N ALA A 121 -7.05 -15.05 41.25
CA ALA A 121 -7.91 -14.89 42.41
C ALA A 121 -7.38 -15.69 43.62
N GLN A 122 -6.88 -16.90 43.39
CA GLN A 122 -6.20 -17.72 44.40
C GLN A 122 -4.93 -17.06 44.92
N LYS A 123 -4.08 -16.52 44.02
CA LYS A 123 -2.89 -15.75 44.39
C LYS A 123 -3.24 -14.51 45.23
N LYS A 124 -4.41 -13.91 44.97
CA LYS A 124 -4.93 -12.74 45.70
C LYS A 124 -5.75 -13.12 46.95
N GLY A 125 -5.90 -14.41 47.28
CA GLY A 125 -6.67 -14.89 48.43
C GLY A 125 -8.18 -14.63 48.36
N LYS A 126 -8.74 -14.46 47.16
CA LYS A 126 -10.16 -14.22 46.94
C LYS A 126 -10.93 -15.54 46.77
N ASP A 127 -12.23 -15.52 47.07
CA ASP A 127 -13.09 -16.66 46.83
C ASP A 127 -13.23 -16.94 45.32
N THR A 128 -13.16 -18.22 44.96
CA THR A 128 -13.15 -18.71 43.56
C THR A 128 -14.35 -19.58 43.21
N THR A 129 -15.26 -19.80 44.15
CA THR A 129 -16.49 -20.59 43.99
C THR A 129 -17.29 -20.19 42.74
N LEU A 130 -17.50 -18.89 42.53
CA LEU A 130 -18.22 -18.36 41.37
C LEU A 130 -17.51 -18.67 40.04
N LEU A 131 -16.18 -18.52 40.01
CA LEU A 131 -15.38 -18.77 38.81
C LEU A 131 -15.33 -20.27 38.48
N GLN A 132 -15.33 -21.14 39.48
CA GLN A 132 -15.43 -22.59 39.29
C GLN A 132 -16.79 -22.98 38.71
N ALA A 133 -17.89 -22.42 39.23
CA ALA A 133 -19.22 -22.64 38.66
C ALA A 133 -19.33 -22.12 37.22
N GLN A 134 -18.67 -21.01 36.89
CA GLN A 134 -18.59 -20.52 35.51
C GLN A 134 -17.81 -21.49 34.62
N LEU A 135 -16.74 -22.09 35.11
CA LEU A 135 -15.98 -23.10 34.37
C LEU A 135 -16.86 -24.31 34.02
N GLU A 136 -17.63 -24.82 34.99
CA GLU A 136 -18.57 -25.93 34.77
C GLU A 136 -19.69 -25.56 33.79
N TYR A 137 -20.18 -24.31 33.83
CA TYR A 137 -21.19 -23.83 32.89
C TYR A 137 -20.69 -23.82 31.44
N VAL A 138 -19.41 -23.49 31.22
CA VAL A 138 -18.80 -23.53 29.87
C VAL A 138 -18.83 -24.94 29.29
N ASP A 139 -18.61 -25.98 30.11
CA ASP A 139 -18.66 -27.38 29.66
C ASP A 139 -20.09 -27.79 29.23
N VAL A 140 -21.11 -27.34 29.96
CA VAL A 140 -22.52 -27.58 29.59
C VAL A 140 -22.87 -26.87 28.28
N LYS A 141 -22.40 -25.64 28.11
CA LYS A 141 -22.59 -24.84 26.88
C LYS A 141 -21.95 -25.53 25.67
N GLU A 142 -20.74 -26.08 25.83
CA GLU A 142 -20.05 -26.83 24.77
C GLU A 142 -20.86 -28.08 24.37
N ALA A 143 -21.34 -28.87 25.33
CA ALA A 143 -22.15 -30.06 25.05
C ALA A 143 -23.47 -29.73 24.33
N ALA A 144 -24.13 -28.64 24.73
CA ALA A 144 -25.34 -28.16 24.07
C ALA A 144 -25.06 -27.71 22.63
N LEU A 145 -23.99 -26.95 22.41
CA LEU A 145 -23.58 -26.49 21.07
C LEU A 145 -23.21 -27.67 20.17
N LYS A 146 -22.44 -28.64 20.67
CA LYS A 146 -22.08 -29.86 19.93
C LYS A 146 -23.32 -30.56 19.39
N THR A 147 -24.34 -30.74 20.23
CA THR A 147 -25.62 -31.34 19.85
C THR A 147 -26.36 -30.53 18.78
N GLN A 148 -26.30 -29.19 18.84
CA GLN A 148 -26.91 -28.32 17.83
C GLN A 148 -26.18 -28.41 16.47
N PHE A 149 -24.85 -28.47 16.47
CA PHE A 149 -24.05 -28.63 15.25
C PHE A 149 -24.26 -30.00 14.61
N GLU A 150 -24.32 -31.08 15.40
CA GLU A 150 -24.62 -32.44 14.90
C GLU A 150 -26.02 -32.52 14.26
N LYS A 151 -27.01 -31.81 14.81
CA LYS A 151 -28.35 -31.72 14.22
C LYS A 151 -28.40 -30.90 12.93
N LYS A 152 -27.57 -29.87 12.81
CA LYS A 152 -27.53 -28.97 11.63
C LYS A 152 -26.78 -29.58 10.44
N ASN A 153 -25.84 -30.50 10.71
CA ASN A 153 -25.01 -31.16 9.70
C ASN A 153 -25.55 -32.54 9.25
N LYS A 154 -26.71 -32.96 9.77
CA LYS A 154 -27.51 -34.08 9.24
C LYS A 154 -28.54 -33.57 8.25
#